data_AF-A0AAV9P3B8-F1
#
_entry.id   AF-A0AAV9P3B8-F1
#
_cell.length_a   1.000
_cell.length_b   1.000
_cell.length_c   1.000
_cell.angle_alpha   90.00
_cell.angle_beta   90.00
_cell.angle_gamma   90.00
#
_symmetry.space_group_name_H-M   'P 1'
#
loop_
_entity.id
_entity.type
_entity.pdbx_description
1 polymer ?
#
loop_
_entity_poly.entity_id
_entity_poly.type
_entity_poly.pdbx_seq_one_letter_code
_entity_poly.pdbx_strand_id
1 'polypeptide(L)'
;MASRFAKRSHTVSSPVYAPFFSSIGCVAAIVFTSFGASYGTAKSSIGAFSAGVLRPDLGVYMLLPTVFSGILAIYGLIASVIISNHIRVQLSLYTALVNLGTGLAVGLCGLAAGFTLGIAGDAGVRSLAQQPRMFVSMVLILIFGEVLGERDGNFRRSCLADVHARLVRIDRGPDLGYSSQRRRREMSKSLVRPEGGGSETMRIRDGPVISLDDKPFE
;
A
#
# COMPACT_ATOMS: atom_id res chain seq x y z
N MET A 1 -21.82 -16.57 -29.83
CA MET A 1 -20.84 -15.57 -30.30
C MET A 1 -20.41 -14.55 -29.23
N ALA A 2 -21.33 -13.99 -28.42
CA ALA A 2 -21.01 -12.99 -27.38
C ALA A 2 -20.03 -13.47 -26.28
N SER A 3 -20.00 -14.78 -25.96
CA SER A 3 -19.06 -15.35 -24.99
C SER A 3 -17.60 -15.40 -25.48
N ARG A 4 -17.38 -15.52 -26.79
CA ARG A 4 -16.03 -15.47 -27.39
C ARG A 4 -15.50 -14.03 -27.46
N PHE A 5 -16.37 -13.05 -27.63
CA PHE A 5 -15.99 -11.62 -27.65
C PHE A 5 -15.56 -11.12 -26.26
N ALA A 6 -16.25 -11.56 -25.18
CA ALA A 6 -15.86 -11.25 -23.80
C ALA A 6 -14.52 -11.89 -23.40
N LYS A 7 -14.21 -13.10 -23.88
CA LYS A 7 -12.87 -13.70 -23.66
C LYS A 7 -11.78 -12.94 -24.42
N ARG A 8 -12.10 -12.37 -25.59
CA ARG A 8 -11.17 -11.60 -26.42
C ARG A 8 -10.85 -10.22 -25.85
N SER A 9 -11.78 -9.55 -25.16
CA SER A 9 -11.50 -8.27 -24.49
C SER A 9 -10.61 -8.42 -23.26
N HIS A 10 -10.77 -9.51 -22.48
CA HIS A 10 -9.91 -9.78 -21.31
C HIS A 10 -8.46 -10.11 -21.69
N THR A 11 -8.22 -10.75 -22.84
CA THR A 11 -6.86 -11.11 -23.30
C THR A 11 -6.11 -9.94 -23.95
N VAL A 12 -6.81 -8.95 -24.52
CA VAL A 12 -6.15 -7.78 -25.16
C VAL A 12 -5.62 -6.80 -24.10
N SER A 13 -6.30 -6.64 -22.96
CA SER A 13 -5.88 -5.71 -21.89
C SER A 13 -4.94 -6.33 -20.85
N SER A 14 -4.76 -7.65 -20.84
CA SER A 14 -3.97 -8.39 -19.84
C SER A 14 -2.84 -9.17 -20.51
N PRO A 15 -1.77 -8.49 -20.98
CA PRO A 15 -0.62 -9.16 -21.58
C PRO A 15 0.16 -9.95 -20.52
N VAL A 16 0.88 -11.00 -20.96
CA VAL A 16 1.65 -11.90 -20.08
C VAL A 16 2.74 -11.18 -19.29
N TYR A 17 3.24 -10.04 -19.80
CA TYR A 17 4.24 -9.21 -19.14
C TYR A 17 3.66 -8.18 -18.15
N ALA A 18 2.34 -8.07 -17.99
CA ALA A 18 1.74 -7.15 -17.01
C ALA A 18 2.28 -7.31 -15.58
N PRO A 19 2.41 -8.52 -14.98
CA PRO A 19 2.90 -8.66 -13.60
C PRO A 19 4.36 -8.20 -13.41
N PHE A 20 5.18 -8.15 -14.47
CA PHE A 20 6.57 -7.68 -14.40
C PHE A 20 6.67 -6.20 -13.97
N PHE A 21 5.78 -5.33 -14.47
CA PHE A 21 5.76 -3.93 -14.04
C PHE A 21 5.35 -3.79 -12.56
N SER A 22 4.47 -4.67 -12.08
CA SER A 22 4.07 -4.68 -10.67
C SER A 22 5.19 -5.16 -9.73
N SER A 23 5.98 -6.15 -10.14
CA SER A 23 7.11 -6.63 -9.32
C SER A 23 8.22 -5.59 -9.22
N ILE A 24 8.51 -4.85 -10.30
CA ILE A 24 9.43 -3.71 -10.25
C ILE A 24 8.92 -2.64 -9.27
N GLY A 25 7.62 -2.36 -9.23
CA GLY A 25 7.04 -1.43 -8.26
C GLY A 25 7.29 -1.86 -6.81
N CYS A 26 7.11 -3.14 -6.50
CA CYS A 26 7.41 -3.72 -5.18
C CYS A 26 8.89 -3.58 -4.83
N VAL A 27 9.79 -3.91 -5.76
CA VAL A 27 11.24 -3.79 -5.55
C VAL A 27 11.65 -2.32 -5.35
N ALA A 28 11.14 -1.42 -6.18
CA ALA A 28 11.46 0.01 -6.11
C ALA A 28 11.03 0.64 -4.78
N ALA A 29 9.87 0.23 -4.25
CA ALA A 29 9.38 0.71 -2.96
C ALA A 29 10.33 0.35 -1.81
N ILE A 30 10.80 -0.91 -1.71
CA ILE A 30 11.76 -1.30 -0.67
C ILE A 30 13.12 -0.65 -0.92
N VAL A 31 13.68 -0.77 -2.12
CA VAL A 31 15.08 -0.38 -2.37
C VAL A 31 15.30 1.10 -2.10
N PHE A 32 14.44 1.99 -2.61
CA PHE A 32 14.61 3.42 -2.40
C PHE A 32 14.38 3.82 -0.94
N THR A 33 13.40 3.22 -0.28
CA THR A 33 13.13 3.51 1.13
C THR A 33 14.25 3.01 2.03
N SER A 34 14.79 1.82 1.76
CA SER A 34 15.96 1.28 2.46
C SER A 34 17.20 2.13 2.24
N PHE A 35 17.38 2.70 1.05
CA PHE A 35 18.48 3.62 0.78
C PHE A 35 18.33 4.95 1.54
N GLY A 36 17.11 5.49 1.63
CA GLY A 36 16.81 6.65 2.47
C GLY A 36 17.10 6.39 3.95
N ALA A 37 16.62 5.25 4.46
CA ALA A 37 16.80 4.84 5.84
C ALA A 37 18.26 4.55 6.21
N SER A 38 19.04 3.97 5.29
CA SER A 38 20.46 3.71 5.51
C SER A 38 21.27 5.01 5.51
N TYR A 39 20.97 5.94 4.58
CA TYR A 39 21.61 7.25 4.55
C TYR A 39 21.28 8.08 5.80
N GLY A 40 20.01 8.14 6.19
CA GLY A 40 19.57 8.84 7.40
C GLY A 40 20.24 8.30 8.66
N THR A 41 20.36 6.97 8.77
CA THR A 41 21.07 6.30 9.85
C THR A 41 22.56 6.62 9.84
N ALA A 42 23.21 6.53 8.67
CA ALA A 42 24.65 6.74 8.54
C ALA A 42 25.04 8.17 8.96
N LYS A 43 24.36 9.19 8.43
CA LYS A 43 24.68 10.60 8.72
C LYS A 43 24.36 10.97 10.17
N SER A 44 23.19 10.58 10.67
CA SER A 44 22.80 10.88 12.05
C SER A 44 23.71 10.20 13.08
N SER A 45 24.11 8.96 12.82
CA SER A 45 24.94 8.18 13.76
C SER A 45 26.36 8.72 13.86
N ILE A 46 26.95 9.26 12.79
CA ILE A 46 28.27 9.91 12.83
C ILE A 46 28.24 11.09 13.81
N GLY A 47 27.21 11.94 13.73
CA GLY A 47 27.02 13.05 14.67
C GLY A 47 26.74 12.57 16.10
N ALA A 48 25.95 11.51 16.27
CA ALA A 48 25.62 10.94 17.57
C ALA A 48 26.85 10.36 18.28
N PHE A 49 27.69 9.60 17.60
CA PHE A 49 28.91 9.05 18.21
C PHE A 49 29.95 10.14 18.49
N SER A 50 30.09 11.14 17.61
CA SER A 50 30.98 12.28 17.86
C SER A 50 30.55 13.11 19.07
N ALA A 51 29.24 13.32 19.26
CA ALA A 51 28.68 14.03 20.40
C ALA A 51 28.63 13.18 21.68
N GLY A 52 28.45 11.86 21.53
CA GLY A 52 28.35 10.90 22.64
C GLY A 52 29.65 10.71 23.41
N VAL A 53 30.80 10.87 22.75
CA VAL A 53 32.11 10.86 23.44
C VAL A 53 32.27 12.09 24.35
N LEU A 54 31.70 13.23 23.97
CA LEU A 54 31.79 14.47 24.74
C LEU A 54 30.83 14.49 25.94
N ARG A 55 29.60 13.99 25.73
CA ARG A 55 28.56 13.94 26.76
C ARG A 55 27.78 12.61 26.69
N PRO A 56 28.27 11.55 27.37
CA PRO A 56 27.64 10.22 27.33
C PRO A 56 26.28 10.19 28.03
N ASP A 57 26.02 11.10 28.99
CA ASP A 57 24.75 11.18 29.72
C ASP A 57 23.54 11.41 28.80
N LEU A 58 23.75 12.02 27.63
CA LEU A 58 22.70 12.30 26.65
C LEU A 58 22.64 11.26 25.50
N GLY A 59 23.33 10.13 25.63
CA GLY A 59 23.49 9.15 24.54
C GLY A 59 22.17 8.63 23.96
N VAL A 60 21.18 8.34 24.81
CA VAL A 60 19.84 7.88 24.37
C VAL A 60 19.08 8.92 23.55
N TYR A 61 19.25 10.21 23.86
CA TYR A 61 18.58 11.31 23.15
C TYR A 61 19.19 11.55 21.77
N MET A 62 20.50 11.31 21.62
CA MET A 62 21.21 11.44 20.34
C MET A 62 20.89 10.31 19.36
N LEU A 63 20.34 9.19 19.84
CA LEU A 63 19.93 8.05 19.00
C LEU A 63 18.53 8.20 18.41
N LEU A 64 17.71 9.16 18.88
CA LEU A 64 16.36 9.35 18.36
C LEU A 64 16.29 9.58 16.84
N PRO A 65 17.14 10.41 16.20
CA PRO A 65 17.12 10.58 14.75
C PRO A 65 17.37 9.26 13.99
N THR A 66 18.23 8.40 14.54
CA THR A 66 18.50 7.07 13.97
C THR A 66 17.27 6.17 14.03
N VAL A 67 16.50 6.21 15.13
CA VAL A 67 15.26 5.43 15.26
C VAL A 67 14.20 5.89 14.27
N PHE A 68 14.02 7.20 14.08
CA PHE A 68 13.08 7.73 13.08
C PHE A 68 13.44 7.30 11.65
N SER A 69 14.73 7.26 11.31
CA SER A 69 15.21 6.71 10.04
C SER A 69 14.85 5.22 9.87
N GLY A 70 14.79 4.45 10.96
CA GLY A 70 14.38 3.04 10.95
C GLY A 70 12.89 2.86 10.65
N ILE A 71 12.03 3.73 11.14
CA ILE A 71 10.57 3.65 10.91
C ILE A 71 10.25 3.86 9.41
N LEU A 72 11.00 4.72 8.72
CA LEU A 72 10.89 4.88 7.26
C LEU A 72 11.05 3.55 6.51
N ALA A 73 12.03 2.72 6.87
CA ALA A 73 12.23 1.42 6.23
C ALA A 73 11.01 0.49 6.39
N ILE A 74 10.32 0.57 7.52
CA ILE A 74 9.11 -0.22 7.79
C ILE A 74 7.96 0.24 6.89
N TYR A 75 7.83 1.55 6.63
CA TYR A 75 6.82 2.06 5.70
C TYR A 75 7.02 1.51 4.27
N GLY A 76 8.26 1.46 3.79
CA GLY A 76 8.59 0.86 2.48
C GLY A 76 8.33 -0.65 2.43
N LEU A 77 8.59 -1.36 3.52
CA LEU A 77 8.29 -2.80 3.66
C LEU A 77 6.77 -3.07 3.60
N ILE A 78 5.98 -2.33 4.39
CA ILE A 78 4.51 -2.50 4.42
C ILE A 78 3.91 -2.24 3.04
N ALA A 79 4.33 -1.16 2.37
CA ALA A 79 3.86 -0.83 1.02
C ALA A 79 4.14 -1.98 0.03
N SER A 80 5.31 -2.58 0.12
CA SER A 80 5.73 -3.68 -0.76
C SER A 80 4.96 -4.97 -0.50
N VAL A 81 4.69 -5.30 0.76
CA VAL A 81 3.87 -6.46 1.14
C VAL A 81 2.43 -6.29 0.63
N ILE A 82 1.86 -5.09 0.73
CA ILE A 82 0.53 -4.80 0.18
C ILE A 82 0.54 -5.01 -1.34
N ILE A 83 1.52 -4.47 -2.08
CA ILE A 83 1.61 -4.65 -3.53
C ILE A 83 1.76 -6.14 -3.88
N SER A 84 2.59 -6.88 -3.15
CA SER A 84 2.86 -8.31 -3.37
C SER A 84 1.60 -9.16 -3.25
N ASN A 85 0.74 -8.88 -2.27
CA ASN A 85 -0.53 -9.59 -2.09
C ASN A 85 -1.53 -9.40 -3.26
N HIS A 86 -1.30 -8.40 -4.13
CA HIS A 86 -2.16 -8.10 -5.27
C HIS A 86 -1.65 -8.60 -6.63
N ILE A 87 -0.48 -9.22 -6.67
CA ILE A 87 0.07 -9.76 -7.92
C ILE A 87 -0.68 -11.06 -8.27
N ARG A 88 -1.39 -11.07 -9.40
CA ARG A 88 -2.06 -12.26 -9.96
C ARG A 88 -1.60 -12.48 -11.39
N VAL A 89 -1.69 -13.74 -11.85
CA VAL A 89 -1.30 -14.15 -13.22
C VAL A 89 -2.13 -13.44 -14.30
N GLN A 90 -3.40 -13.15 -14.02
CA GLN A 90 -4.25 -12.33 -14.91
C GLN A 90 -4.40 -10.92 -14.35
N LEU A 91 -3.40 -10.07 -14.61
CA LEU A 91 -3.42 -8.65 -14.27
C LEU A 91 -3.61 -7.81 -15.53
N SER A 92 -4.47 -6.79 -15.46
CA SER A 92 -4.55 -5.76 -16.50
C SER A 92 -3.28 -4.90 -16.49
N LEU A 93 -2.80 -4.52 -17.67
CA LEU A 93 -1.62 -3.65 -17.81
C LEU A 93 -1.78 -2.34 -17.03
N TYR A 94 -2.99 -1.77 -17.03
CA TYR A 94 -3.31 -0.55 -16.28
C TYR A 94 -3.03 -0.72 -14.78
N THR A 95 -3.51 -1.82 -14.19
CA THR A 95 -3.30 -2.11 -12.77
C THR A 95 -1.82 -2.30 -12.43
N ALA A 96 -1.05 -2.91 -13.34
CA ALA A 96 0.37 -3.11 -13.16
C ALA A 96 1.16 -1.79 -13.17
N LEU A 97 0.84 -0.87 -14.09
CA LEU A 97 1.47 0.44 -14.16
C LEU A 97 1.11 1.32 -12.96
N VAL A 98 -0.11 1.21 -12.45
CA VAL A 98 -0.49 1.87 -11.19
C VAL A 98 0.35 1.32 -10.02
N ASN A 99 0.53 0.00 -9.91
CA ASN A 99 1.39 -0.60 -8.87
C ASN A 99 2.85 -0.13 -8.98
N LEU A 100 3.36 0.01 -10.20
CA LEU A 100 4.68 0.57 -10.46
C LEU A 100 4.78 2.03 -9.97
N GLY A 101 3.81 2.87 -10.31
CA GLY A 101 3.76 4.27 -9.89
C GLY A 101 3.64 4.44 -8.38
N THR A 102 2.76 3.66 -7.73
CA THR A 102 2.59 3.63 -6.28
C THR A 102 3.89 3.27 -5.58
N GLY A 103 4.56 2.20 -6.03
CA GLY A 103 5.83 1.77 -5.44
C GLY A 103 6.96 2.77 -5.62
N LEU A 104 7.11 3.32 -6.84
CA LEU A 104 8.14 4.32 -7.14
C LEU A 104 7.98 5.58 -6.29
N ALA A 105 6.76 6.08 -6.16
CA ALA A 105 6.57 7.36 -5.52
C ALA A 105 6.55 7.27 -3.98
N VAL A 106 6.12 6.15 -3.38
CA VAL A 106 6.42 5.86 -1.96
C VAL A 106 7.94 5.75 -1.74
N GLY A 107 8.64 5.01 -2.60
CA GLY A 107 10.09 4.83 -2.49
C GLY A 107 10.88 6.14 -2.59
N LEU A 108 10.57 7.00 -3.57
CA LEU A 108 11.24 8.29 -3.78
C LEU A 108 10.92 9.30 -2.68
N CYS A 109 9.68 9.34 -2.17
CA CYS A 109 9.34 10.14 -0.99
C CYS A 109 10.11 9.68 0.25
N GLY A 110 10.17 8.37 0.50
CA GLY A 110 10.93 7.80 1.62
C GLY A 110 12.43 8.08 1.52
N LEU A 111 12.98 8.08 0.30
CA LEU A 111 14.36 8.48 0.04
C LEU A 111 14.60 9.95 0.38
N ALA A 112 13.76 10.87 -0.11
CA ALA A 112 13.89 12.30 0.17
C ALA A 112 13.72 12.64 1.66
N ALA A 113 12.78 11.98 2.34
CA ALA A 113 12.59 12.10 3.78
C ALA A 113 13.83 11.63 4.56
N GLY A 114 14.39 10.46 4.19
CA GLY A 114 15.62 9.93 4.80
C GLY A 114 16.84 10.84 4.63
N PHE A 115 16.99 11.50 3.47
CA PHE A 115 18.04 12.51 3.25
C PHE A 115 17.87 13.72 4.18
N THR A 116 16.64 14.22 4.30
CA THR A 116 16.32 15.37 5.15
C THR A 116 16.57 15.06 6.62
N LEU A 117 16.11 13.89 7.10
CA LEU A 117 16.33 13.41 8.47
C LEU A 117 17.82 13.21 8.76
N GLY A 118 18.60 12.68 7.83
CA GLY A 118 20.04 12.48 8.02
C GLY A 118 20.82 13.79 8.21
N ILE A 119 20.49 14.82 7.41
CA ILE A 119 21.17 16.12 7.48
C ILE A 119 20.72 16.92 8.70
N ALA A 120 19.40 17.00 8.93
CA ALA A 120 18.84 17.68 10.10
C ALA A 120 19.25 16.97 11.41
N GLY A 121 19.32 15.64 11.38
CA GLY A 121 19.79 14.80 12.48
C GLY A 121 21.24 15.06 12.85
N ASP A 122 22.17 15.03 11.89
CA ASP A 122 23.61 15.31 12.14
C ASP A 122 23.85 16.73 12.68
N ALA A 123 23.16 17.74 12.14
CA ALA A 123 23.24 19.11 12.67
C ALA A 123 22.60 19.21 14.07
N GLY A 124 21.46 18.55 14.28
CA GLY A 124 20.72 18.53 15.53
C GLY A 124 21.50 17.92 16.68
N VAL A 125 22.10 16.74 16.50
CA VAL A 125 22.88 16.06 17.55
C VAL A 125 24.15 16.84 17.92
N ARG A 126 24.77 17.53 16.95
CA ARG A 126 25.92 18.42 17.23
C ARG A 126 25.51 19.65 18.05
N SER A 127 24.33 20.21 17.77
CA SER A 127 23.80 21.33 18.57
C SER A 127 23.40 20.89 19.99
N LEU A 128 22.90 19.66 20.14
CA LEU A 128 22.53 19.07 21.42
C LEU A 128 23.76 18.87 22.33
N ALA A 129 24.92 18.57 21.74
CA ALA A 129 26.18 18.46 22.48
C ALA A 129 26.58 19.78 23.16
N GLN A 130 26.28 20.92 22.54
CA GLN A 130 26.57 22.25 23.08
C GLN A 130 25.55 22.61 24.18
N GLN A 131 24.26 22.54 23.87
CA GLN A 131 23.18 22.91 24.78
C GLN A 131 22.04 21.86 24.78
N PRO A 132 21.75 21.22 25.93
CA PRO A 132 20.72 20.18 26.01
C PRO A 132 19.30 20.71 25.79
N ARG A 133 19.07 22.02 25.92
CA ARG A 133 17.76 22.67 25.69
C ARG A 133 17.32 22.64 24.22
N MET A 134 18.24 22.42 23.27
CA MET A 134 17.96 22.34 21.83
C MET A 134 17.30 21.02 21.41
N PHE A 135 17.13 20.07 22.34
CA PHE A 135 16.54 18.76 22.08
C PHE A 135 15.14 18.82 21.45
N VAL A 136 14.26 19.66 22.01
CA VAL A 136 12.88 19.79 21.52
C VAL A 136 12.85 20.36 20.10
N SER A 137 13.71 21.35 19.81
CA SER A 137 13.83 21.94 18.48
C SER A 137 14.31 20.94 17.44
N MET A 138 15.29 20.09 17.79
CA MET A 138 15.74 19.00 16.91
C MET A 138 14.59 18.05 16.58
N VAL A 139 13.86 17.55 17.59
CA VAL A 139 12.75 16.61 17.38
C VAL A 139 11.63 17.25 16.55
N LEU A 140 11.31 18.53 16.79
CA LEU A 140 10.30 19.24 16.03
C LEU A 140 10.65 19.33 14.53
N ILE A 141 11.91 19.63 14.21
CA ILE A 141 12.39 19.69 12.82
C ILE A 141 12.37 18.30 12.17
N LEU A 142 12.74 17.25 12.90
CA LEU A 142 12.71 15.86 12.39
C LEU A 142 11.26 15.43 12.06
N ILE A 143 10.28 15.75 12.92
CA ILE A 143 8.86 15.46 12.69
C ILE A 143 8.32 16.27 11.50
N PHE A 144 8.60 17.57 11.42
CA PHE A 144 8.14 18.37 10.28
C PHE A 144 8.82 17.95 8.97
N GLY A 145 10.09 17.56 8.99
CA GLY A 145 10.81 17.07 7.81
C GLY A 145 10.18 15.80 7.24
N GLU A 146 9.86 14.83 8.10
CA GLU A 146 9.16 13.61 7.72
C GLU A 146 7.74 13.93 7.22
N VAL A 147 6.99 14.74 7.97
CA VAL A 147 5.63 15.12 7.61
C VAL A 147 5.60 15.89 6.29
N LEU A 148 6.54 16.77 5.98
CA LEU A 148 6.59 17.52 4.71
C LEU A 148 6.90 16.61 3.52
N GLY A 149 7.88 15.70 3.68
CA GLY A 149 8.19 14.70 2.66
C GLY A 149 7.00 13.79 2.33
N GLU A 150 6.12 13.55 3.31
CA GLU A 150 4.88 12.79 3.13
C GLU A 150 3.66 13.67 2.78
N ARG A 151 3.65 14.97 3.12
CA ARG A 151 2.49 15.88 3.00
C ARG A 151 2.47 16.77 1.77
N ASP A 152 3.48 16.77 0.89
CA ASP A 152 3.36 17.54 -0.35
C ASP A 152 2.07 17.14 -1.12
N GLY A 153 1.16 18.11 -1.19
CA GLY A 153 -0.30 17.94 -1.04
C GLY A 153 -1.05 17.16 -2.12
N ASN A 154 -0.36 16.67 -3.14
CA ASN A 154 -0.94 15.85 -4.21
C ASN A 154 -0.65 14.35 -4.06
N PHE A 155 0.49 13.97 -3.48
CA PHE A 155 0.90 12.57 -3.50
C PHE A 155 0.20 11.72 -2.44
N ARG A 156 -0.01 12.24 -1.23
CA ARG A 156 -0.72 11.52 -0.17
C ARG A 156 -2.20 11.28 -0.49
N ARG A 157 -2.87 12.19 -1.21
CA ARG A 157 -4.24 11.92 -1.67
C ARG A 157 -4.23 10.84 -2.75
N SER A 158 -3.35 10.90 -3.73
CA SER A 158 -3.35 9.92 -4.81
C SER A 158 -2.86 8.53 -4.37
N CYS A 159 -1.79 8.45 -3.58
CA CYS A 159 -1.22 7.19 -3.15
C CYS A 159 -2.00 6.57 -1.99
N LEU A 160 -2.39 7.35 -0.98
CA LEU A 160 -3.20 6.82 0.12
C LEU A 160 -4.65 6.59 -0.33
N ALA A 161 -5.24 7.41 -1.20
CA ALA A 161 -6.55 7.07 -1.76
C ALA A 161 -6.47 5.90 -2.74
N ASP A 162 -5.38 5.68 -3.50
CA ASP A 162 -5.27 4.48 -4.34
C ASP A 162 -5.01 3.22 -3.49
N VAL A 163 -4.15 3.29 -2.46
CA VAL A 163 -3.95 2.17 -1.51
C VAL A 163 -5.20 1.90 -0.68
N HIS A 164 -5.88 2.93 -0.17
CA HIS A 164 -7.09 2.79 0.65
C HIS A 164 -8.34 2.47 -0.20
N ALA A 165 -8.47 3.02 -1.41
CA ALA A 165 -9.50 2.60 -2.35
C ALA A 165 -9.19 1.20 -2.92
N ARG A 166 -7.92 0.79 -3.05
CA ARG A 166 -7.58 -0.62 -3.28
C ARG A 166 -7.98 -1.45 -2.06
N LEU A 167 -7.59 -1.13 -0.82
CA LEU A 167 -7.98 -1.87 0.39
C LEU A 167 -9.49 -2.08 0.49
N VAL A 168 -10.29 -1.05 0.14
CA VAL A 168 -11.76 -1.14 0.04
C VAL A 168 -12.23 -1.95 -1.17
N ARG A 169 -11.55 -1.86 -2.34
CA ARG A 169 -11.83 -2.73 -3.50
C ARG A 169 -11.33 -4.17 -3.34
N ILE A 170 -10.50 -4.45 -2.34
CA ILE A 170 -9.95 -5.78 -2.05
C ILE A 170 -10.93 -6.61 -1.25
N ASP A 171 -11.64 -5.99 -0.30
CA ASP A 171 -12.76 -6.64 0.41
C ASP A 171 -13.94 -6.92 -0.55
N ARG A 172 -14.14 -6.05 -1.56
CA ARG A 172 -14.97 -6.35 -2.73
C ARG A 172 -14.20 -7.13 -3.78
N GLY A 173 -13.73 -8.32 -3.45
CA GLY A 173 -12.92 -9.18 -4.31
C GLY A 173 -13.32 -9.20 -5.80
N PRO A 174 -12.38 -9.53 -6.70
CA PRO A 174 -12.59 -9.56 -8.15
C PRO A 174 -13.73 -10.50 -8.61
N ASP A 175 -14.28 -11.31 -7.70
CA ASP A 175 -15.47 -12.12 -7.91
C ASP A 175 -16.71 -11.30 -8.27
N LEU A 176 -16.79 -10.00 -7.96
CA LEU A 176 -17.95 -9.19 -8.36
C LEU A 176 -17.97 -8.88 -9.87
N GLY A 177 -16.84 -8.89 -10.56
CA GLY A 177 -16.78 -8.67 -12.02
C GLY A 177 -17.24 -9.90 -12.82
N TYR A 178 -16.96 -11.10 -12.30
CA TYR A 178 -17.37 -12.37 -12.91
C TYR A 178 -18.79 -12.79 -12.45
N SER A 179 -19.13 -12.62 -11.18
CA SER A 179 -20.46 -12.95 -10.64
C SER A 179 -21.55 -11.97 -11.07
N SER A 180 -21.26 -10.68 -11.34
CA SER A 180 -22.25 -9.75 -11.91
C SER A 180 -22.54 -10.03 -13.39
N GLN A 181 -21.56 -10.50 -14.18
CA GLN A 181 -21.82 -11.00 -15.54
C GLN A 181 -22.50 -12.37 -15.54
N ARG A 182 -22.20 -13.26 -14.59
CA ARG A 182 -22.89 -14.55 -14.45
C ARG A 182 -24.32 -14.36 -13.95
N ARG A 183 -24.57 -13.49 -12.96
CA ARG A 183 -25.92 -13.06 -12.54
C ARG A 183 -26.66 -12.29 -13.63
N ARG A 184 -26.02 -11.42 -14.42
CA ARG A 184 -26.68 -10.79 -15.57
C ARG A 184 -27.00 -11.80 -16.67
N ARG A 185 -26.15 -12.82 -16.90
CA ARG A 185 -26.43 -13.89 -17.87
C ARG A 185 -27.45 -14.92 -17.37
N GLU A 186 -27.54 -15.14 -16.06
CA GLU A 186 -28.61 -15.93 -15.43
C GLU A 186 -29.93 -15.14 -15.44
N MET A 187 -29.90 -13.83 -15.17
CA MET A 187 -31.05 -12.91 -15.25
C MET A 187 -31.53 -12.69 -16.69
N SER A 188 -30.64 -12.69 -17.69
CA SER A 188 -31.03 -12.67 -19.10
C SER A 188 -31.56 -14.01 -19.61
N LYS A 189 -31.26 -15.13 -18.93
CA LYS A 189 -31.85 -16.45 -19.25
C LYS A 189 -33.24 -16.63 -18.62
N SER A 190 -33.51 -16.00 -17.48
CA SER A 190 -34.86 -15.95 -16.90
C SER A 190 -35.78 -14.91 -17.57
N LEU A 191 -35.24 -14.04 -18.44
CA LEU A 191 -36.03 -13.06 -19.21
C LEU A 191 -36.43 -13.51 -20.62
N VAL A 192 -36.16 -14.76 -21.00
CA VAL A 192 -36.80 -15.36 -22.17
C VAL A 192 -38.22 -15.73 -21.76
N ARG A 193 -39.18 -14.84 -22.05
CA ARG A 193 -40.61 -15.11 -21.95
C ARG A 193 -40.95 -16.41 -22.68
N PRO A 194 -41.63 -17.39 -22.03
CA PRO A 194 -42.40 -18.37 -22.77
C PRO A 194 -43.65 -17.67 -23.32
N GLU A 195 -43.71 -17.47 -24.63
CA GLU A 195 -44.97 -17.28 -25.33
C GLU A 195 -45.70 -18.63 -25.33
N GLY A 196 -46.81 -18.71 -24.59
CA GLY A 196 -47.90 -19.67 -24.85
C GLY A 196 -48.09 -20.81 -23.86
N GLY A 197 -48.98 -20.58 -22.88
CA GLY A 197 -49.99 -21.59 -22.47
C GLY A 197 -49.81 -22.34 -21.14
N GLY A 198 -50.60 -21.98 -20.12
CA GLY A 198 -51.18 -22.92 -19.16
C GLY A 198 -50.57 -23.02 -17.75
N SER A 199 -51.31 -22.48 -16.76
CA SER A 199 -51.39 -22.85 -15.32
C SER A 199 -50.11 -23.00 -14.46
N GLU A 200 -49.95 -22.02 -13.56
CA GLU A 200 -49.40 -22.05 -12.20
C GLU A 200 -48.51 -23.23 -11.74
N THR A 201 -47.22 -22.93 -11.47
CA THR A 201 -46.52 -23.28 -10.21
C THR A 201 -45.11 -22.68 -10.21
N MET A 202 -44.88 -21.75 -9.30
CA MET A 202 -43.59 -21.14 -8.99
C MET A 202 -42.67 -22.20 -8.35
N ARG A 203 -41.88 -22.92 -9.16
CA ARG A 203 -40.78 -23.77 -8.66
C ARG A 203 -39.48 -22.98 -8.63
N ILE A 204 -39.07 -22.58 -7.43
CA ILE A 204 -37.68 -22.22 -7.12
C ILE A 204 -36.89 -23.54 -7.10
N ARG A 205 -36.13 -23.82 -8.15
CA ARG A 205 -35.08 -24.85 -8.13
C ARG A 205 -33.78 -24.19 -7.67
N ASP A 206 -33.23 -24.76 -6.60
CA ASP A 206 -31.85 -24.69 -6.14
C ASP A 206 -31.43 -23.40 -5.42
N GLY A 207 -32.01 -23.18 -4.23
CA GLY A 207 -31.31 -22.55 -3.11
C GLY A 207 -30.86 -23.62 -2.10
N PRO A 208 -29.70 -23.48 -1.44
CA PRO A 208 -29.36 -24.32 -0.30
C PRO A 208 -30.39 -24.09 0.83
N VAL A 209 -30.81 -25.19 1.44
CA VAL A 209 -31.66 -25.23 2.63
C VAL A 209 -30.96 -24.46 3.75
N ILE A 210 -31.50 -23.31 4.12
CA ILE A 210 -31.13 -22.63 5.36
C ILE A 210 -32.09 -23.17 6.42
N SER A 211 -31.65 -24.21 7.12
CA SER A 211 -32.26 -24.62 8.39
C SER A 211 -31.86 -23.59 9.45
N LEU A 212 -32.83 -22.84 9.95
CA LEU A 212 -32.75 -22.05 11.18
C LEU A 212 -33.48 -22.82 12.29
N ASP A 213 -32.95 -22.69 13.51
CA ASP A 213 -33.50 -23.07 14.83
C ASP A 213 -33.58 -24.58 15.13
N ASP A 214 -33.29 -25.10 16.31
CA ASP A 214 -32.96 -24.57 17.64
C ASP A 214 -32.57 -25.80 18.49
N LYS A 215 -31.65 -25.66 19.46
CA LYS A 215 -31.77 -26.24 20.82
C LYS A 215 -30.54 -25.94 21.71
N PRO A 216 -30.74 -25.86 23.03
CA PRO A 216 -29.95 -25.03 23.95
C PRO A 216 -28.88 -25.80 24.73
N PHE A 217 -28.10 -25.01 25.46
CA PHE A 217 -27.36 -25.30 26.70
C PHE A 217 -27.76 -26.59 27.44
N GLU A 218 -26.87 -27.58 27.47
CA GLU A 218 -26.32 -28.30 28.64
C GLU A 218 -25.10 -29.14 28.21
#